data_AF-A0A7D9JJS4-F1
#
_entry.id   AF-A0A7D9JJS4-F1
#
_cell.length_a   1.000
_cell.length_b   1.000
_cell.length_c   1.000
_cell.angle_alpha   90.00
_cell.angle_beta   90.00
_cell.angle_gamma   90.00
#
_symmetry.space_group_name_H-M   'P 1'
#
loop_
_entity.id
_entity.type
_entity.pdbx_description
1 polymer ?
#
loop_
_entity_poly.entity_id
_entity_poly.type
_entity_poly.pdbx_seq_one_letter_code
_entity_poly.pdbx_strand_id
1 'polypeptide(L)'
;MEKGLNKKVMDTVDNDNDCCLFLETTDPSNASAKLPTFDVKADILLFFKYYDPRSETMSYCGHSYVPMANKISTLLPMLCERAHLPKETPLMLFEEVRPGLTEHFKDLNATFEDLEDIMDGDIFCFQRKDIDLDEFKLRTCMDYFRDYHNRIEVTMCDKNSPNDPGFNVTLSSRMTYTQMAEKVSWYLDVDPRKIQFFKAQLYGAGLPGNPLRCTYEGTLRDLMMYSQKASKKLFYQLLSIPIDELENKKQIKCIWIGKDFKEQKELVLFPDKNGSVEDLLSEAKKHIELAADGSGQLRLLMVLSSKIQEILHVESDLEMFSTYATTRTYRVEEIPVDQVNVKDDEELIPVAHFQKDTYQTFGIPFLLKIRDKEKFSNIMDRIKQKLDMSEKEFEKIKFALVRSGRQIYLQDEADKQINITDFRPSSK
;
A
#
# COMPACT_ATOMS: atom_id res chain seq x y z
N MET A 1 58.66 30.15 -16.96
CA MET A 1 58.53 31.16 -18.03
C MET A 1 57.06 31.54 -18.10
N GLU A 2 56.74 32.73 -17.62
CA GLU A 2 55.40 33.29 -17.36
C GLU A 2 54.60 33.54 -18.65
N LYS A 3 54.11 32.51 -19.33
CA LYS A 3 53.19 32.69 -20.45
C LYS A 3 51.74 32.77 -19.93
N GLY A 4 51.35 33.94 -19.41
CA GLY A 4 49.95 34.15 -19.02
C GLY A 4 49.61 35.45 -18.29
N LEU A 5 50.59 36.17 -17.73
CA LEU A 5 50.36 37.35 -16.87
C LEU A 5 49.54 38.49 -17.51
N ASN A 6 49.40 38.52 -18.84
CA ASN A 6 48.67 39.56 -19.57
C ASN A 6 47.35 39.09 -20.22
N LYS A 7 46.90 37.86 -19.98
CA LYS A 7 45.58 37.42 -20.49
C LYS A 7 44.48 37.93 -19.56
N LYS A 8 43.39 38.50 -20.11
CA LYS A 8 42.24 38.81 -19.27
C LYS A 8 41.58 37.50 -18.86
N VAL A 9 41.07 37.43 -17.63
CA VAL A 9 40.35 36.26 -17.11
C VAL A 9 39.24 35.83 -18.07
N MET A 10 38.49 36.79 -18.63
CA MET A 10 37.44 36.53 -19.62
C MET A 10 37.94 35.95 -20.95
N ASP A 11 39.21 36.11 -21.30
CA ASP A 11 39.80 35.52 -22.51
C ASP A 11 40.22 34.05 -22.29
N THR A 12 40.08 33.55 -21.06
CA THR A 12 40.48 32.20 -20.62
C THR A 12 39.28 31.34 -20.23
N VAL A 13 38.09 31.93 -20.13
CA VAL A 13 36.84 31.26 -19.80
C VAL A 13 36.10 31.02 -21.10
N ASP A 14 35.85 29.76 -21.45
CA ASP A 14 35.02 29.43 -22.61
C ASP A 14 33.61 30.01 -22.41
N ASN A 15 33.17 30.84 -23.36
CA ASN A 15 31.91 31.59 -23.30
C ASN A 15 30.70 30.65 -23.11
N ASP A 16 30.16 30.59 -21.89
CA ASP A 16 28.72 30.60 -21.58
C ASP A 16 28.51 30.69 -20.06
N ASN A 17 27.76 31.71 -19.62
CA ASN A 17 27.11 31.97 -18.30
C ASN A 17 27.79 31.54 -16.97
N ASP A 18 27.87 32.50 -16.02
CA ASP A 18 28.26 32.35 -14.61
C ASP A 18 29.60 31.63 -14.35
N CYS A 19 30.71 32.32 -14.62
CA CYS A 19 32.04 31.84 -14.25
C CYS A 19 32.23 31.86 -12.72
N CYS A 20 32.36 30.68 -12.11
CA CYS A 20 32.74 30.52 -10.70
C CYS A 20 34.24 30.22 -10.59
N LEU A 21 34.98 31.07 -9.86
CA LEU A 21 36.42 30.91 -9.64
C LEU A 21 36.71 30.61 -8.16
N PHE A 22 37.59 29.64 -7.92
CA PHE A 22 38.22 29.47 -6.61
C PHE A 22 39.40 30.44 -6.51
N LEU A 23 39.37 31.34 -5.53
CA LEU A 23 40.45 32.30 -5.29
C LEU A 23 41.23 31.88 -4.04
N GLU A 24 42.40 31.28 -4.25
CA GLU A 24 43.34 31.01 -3.18
C GLU A 24 44.04 32.30 -2.73
N THR A 25 44.10 32.52 -1.42
CA THR A 25 44.78 33.66 -0.81
C THR A 25 45.58 33.20 0.41
N THR A 26 46.59 33.98 0.79
CA THR A 26 47.31 33.76 2.04
C THR A 26 46.46 34.18 3.23
N ASP A 27 46.84 33.74 4.44
CA ASP A 27 46.22 34.21 5.67
C ASP A 27 46.36 35.74 5.79
N PRO A 28 45.26 36.51 5.80
CA PRO A 28 45.31 37.97 5.85
C PRO A 28 45.93 38.49 7.16
N SER A 29 45.96 37.68 8.21
CA SER A 29 46.62 38.03 9.47
C SER A 29 48.16 37.99 9.37
N ASN A 30 48.71 37.31 8.36
CA ASN A 30 50.14 37.23 8.11
C ASN A 30 50.52 37.99 6.83
N ALA A 31 50.80 39.29 6.96
CA ALA A 31 51.19 40.15 5.85
C ALA A 31 52.50 39.75 5.13
N SER A 32 53.31 38.85 5.73
CA SER A 32 54.55 38.34 5.12
C SER A 32 54.37 36.99 4.43
N ALA A 33 53.21 36.34 4.58
CA ALA A 33 52.93 35.07 3.95
C ALA A 33 52.89 35.24 2.42
N LYS A 34 53.50 34.29 1.72
CA LYS A 34 53.44 34.16 0.27
C LYS A 34 52.79 32.83 -0.07
N LEU A 35 52.06 32.78 -1.18
CA LEU A 35 51.58 31.51 -1.71
C LEU A 35 52.79 30.62 -2.05
N PRO A 36 52.70 29.30 -1.80
CA PRO A 36 53.73 28.37 -2.22
C PRO A 36 53.90 28.41 -3.75
N THR A 37 55.08 28.00 -4.22
CA THR A 37 55.28 27.77 -5.65
C THR A 37 54.51 26.53 -6.10
N PHE A 38 54.00 26.55 -7.33
CA PHE A 38 53.30 25.43 -7.94
C PHE A 38 53.90 25.14 -9.32
N ASP A 39 54.47 23.96 -9.49
CA ASP A 39 54.90 23.45 -10.80
C ASP A 39 53.76 22.67 -11.45
N VAL A 40 53.14 23.28 -12.46
CA VAL A 40 52.01 22.72 -13.24
C VAL A 40 52.27 21.34 -13.87
N LYS A 41 53.52 20.84 -13.88
CA LYS A 41 53.87 19.51 -14.41
C LYS A 41 54.23 18.48 -13.34
N ALA A 42 54.51 18.92 -12.12
CA ALA A 42 55.11 18.08 -11.08
C ALA A 42 54.37 18.15 -9.75
N ASP A 43 53.52 19.16 -9.56
CA ASP A 43 52.69 19.34 -8.38
C ASP A 43 51.22 19.15 -8.73
N ILE A 44 50.45 18.73 -7.74
CA ILE A 44 48.98 18.64 -7.79
C ILE A 44 48.35 19.38 -6.61
N LEU A 45 47.25 20.07 -6.86
CA LEU A 45 46.40 20.70 -5.85
C LEU A 45 45.31 19.73 -5.38
N LEU A 46 45.39 19.29 -4.12
CA LEU A 46 44.41 18.40 -3.49
C LEU A 46 43.63 19.11 -2.37
N PHE A 47 42.36 18.74 -2.22
CA PHE A 47 41.48 19.20 -1.14
C PHE A 47 41.21 18.07 -0.15
N PHE A 48 41.02 18.41 1.13
CA PHE A 48 40.88 17.42 2.19
C PHE A 48 39.60 17.60 3.01
N LYS A 49 38.96 16.48 3.35
CA LYS A 49 37.79 16.45 4.24
C LYS A 49 37.96 15.38 5.31
N TYR A 50 37.74 15.74 6.57
CA TYR A 50 37.74 14.80 7.69
C TYR A 50 36.32 14.32 7.99
N TYR A 51 36.10 13.02 8.05
CA TYR A 51 34.84 12.42 8.48
C TYR A 51 34.94 11.90 9.91
N ASP A 52 34.02 12.34 10.77
CA ASP A 52 33.86 11.80 12.13
C ASP A 52 32.58 10.96 12.21
N PRO A 53 32.68 9.62 12.35
CA PRO A 53 31.52 8.74 12.47
C PRO A 53 30.73 8.95 13.78
N ARG A 54 31.33 9.57 14.80
CA ARG A 54 30.65 9.83 16.08
C ARG A 54 29.63 10.95 15.99
N SER A 55 29.97 12.03 15.30
CA SER A 55 29.07 13.17 15.07
C SER A 55 28.32 13.09 13.75
N GLU A 56 28.64 12.12 12.89
CA GLU A 56 28.13 12.00 11.52
C GLU A 56 28.39 13.28 10.69
N THR A 57 29.56 13.91 10.87
CA THR A 57 29.92 15.19 10.21
C THR A 57 31.13 15.08 9.31
N MET A 58 31.12 15.88 8.24
CA MET A 58 32.25 16.09 7.34
C MET A 58 32.83 17.50 7.55
N SER A 59 34.11 17.60 7.88
CA SER A 59 34.82 18.85 8.15
C SER A 59 35.82 19.15 7.04
N TYR A 60 35.82 20.39 6.54
CA TYR A 60 36.83 20.82 5.57
C TYR A 60 38.20 20.98 6.24
N CYS A 61 39.23 20.37 5.67
CA CYS A 61 40.61 20.37 6.17
C CYS A 61 41.58 21.07 5.21
N GLY A 62 41.09 22.07 4.48
CA GLY A 62 41.93 22.88 3.59
C GLY A 62 42.35 22.14 2.32
N HIS A 63 43.33 22.73 1.65
CA HIS A 63 43.97 22.19 0.46
C HIS A 63 45.50 22.17 0.61
N SER A 64 46.21 21.49 -0.29
CA SER A 64 47.69 21.51 -0.32
C SER A 64 48.18 21.26 -1.74
N TYR A 65 49.30 21.90 -2.09
CA TYR A 65 50.11 21.46 -3.22
C TYR A 65 50.98 20.29 -2.78
N VAL A 66 51.06 19.26 -3.61
CA VAL A 66 51.79 18.05 -3.31
C VAL A 66 52.56 17.62 -4.56
N PRO A 67 53.87 17.32 -4.47
CA PRO A 67 54.60 16.76 -5.60
C PRO A 67 54.02 15.40 -5.98
N MET A 68 53.76 15.18 -7.28
CA MET A 68 53.11 13.94 -7.75
C MET A 68 53.96 12.69 -7.45
N ALA A 69 55.29 12.84 -7.45
CA ALA A 69 56.23 11.77 -7.12
C ALA A 69 56.21 11.32 -5.64
N ASN A 70 55.53 12.06 -4.76
CA ASN A 70 55.42 11.69 -3.34
C ASN A 70 54.45 10.52 -3.14
N LYS A 71 54.64 9.78 -2.03
CA LYS A 71 53.69 8.74 -1.60
C LYS A 71 52.46 9.33 -0.92
N ILE A 72 51.31 8.69 -1.08
CA ILE A 72 50.06 9.07 -0.40
C ILE A 72 50.26 9.12 1.13
N SER A 73 51.02 8.18 1.69
CA SER A 73 51.34 8.11 3.12
C SER A 73 52.03 9.36 3.67
N THR A 74 52.66 10.19 2.84
CA THR A 74 53.29 11.45 3.28
C THR A 74 52.27 12.50 3.73
N LEU A 75 50.99 12.35 3.33
CA LEU A 75 49.91 13.25 3.76
C LEU A 75 49.50 13.01 5.21
N LEU A 76 49.65 11.79 5.73
CA LEU A 76 49.02 11.38 7.00
C LEU A 76 49.35 12.31 8.17
N PRO A 77 50.61 12.72 8.41
CA PRO A 77 50.93 13.60 9.53
C PRO A 77 50.26 14.98 9.42
N MET A 78 50.17 15.52 8.19
CA MET A 78 49.52 16.80 7.91
C MET A 78 48.00 16.68 8.09
N LEU A 79 47.39 15.58 7.63
CA LEU A 79 45.96 15.34 7.81
C LEU A 79 45.59 15.20 9.29
N CYS A 80 46.41 14.50 10.09
CA CYS A 80 46.24 14.44 11.54
C CYS A 80 46.27 15.84 12.17
N GLU A 81 47.27 16.66 11.84
CA GLU A 81 47.38 18.03 12.35
C GLU A 81 46.14 18.88 12.03
N ARG A 82 45.68 18.84 10.77
CA ARG A 82 44.52 19.62 10.31
C ARG A 82 43.18 19.13 10.86
N ALA A 83 43.10 17.87 11.27
CA ALA A 83 41.95 17.32 11.99
C ALA A 83 42.10 17.39 13.53
N HIS A 84 43.15 18.06 14.03
CA HIS A 84 43.47 18.16 15.46
C HIS A 84 43.63 16.80 16.17
N LEU A 85 44.20 15.83 15.45
CA LEU A 85 44.52 14.49 15.92
C LEU A 85 46.00 14.38 16.31
N PRO A 86 46.36 13.42 17.19
CA PRO A 86 47.75 13.03 17.39
C PRO A 86 48.43 12.66 16.06
N LYS A 87 49.69 13.09 15.87
CA LYS A 87 50.42 12.98 14.58
C LYS A 87 50.48 11.54 14.01
N GLU A 88 50.56 10.55 14.88
CA GLU A 88 50.69 9.13 14.52
C GLU A 88 49.34 8.37 14.56
N THR A 89 48.21 9.09 14.64
CA THR A 89 46.89 8.46 14.62
C THR A 89 46.70 7.72 13.29
N PRO A 90 46.40 6.41 13.31
CA PRO A 90 46.11 5.65 12.10
C PRO A 90 44.88 6.20 11.37
N LEU A 91 45.00 6.47 10.07
CA LEU A 91 43.92 6.98 9.22
C LEU A 91 43.53 5.98 8.12
N MET A 92 42.29 6.08 7.68
CA MET A 92 41.81 5.57 6.39
C MET A 92 41.60 6.75 5.45
N LEU A 93 41.98 6.61 4.18
CA LEU A 93 41.83 7.64 3.15
C LEU A 93 40.91 7.13 2.04
N PHE A 94 40.15 8.04 1.47
CA PHE A 94 39.18 7.80 0.42
C PHE A 94 39.20 8.93 -0.61
N GLU A 95 38.86 8.62 -1.85
CA GLU A 95 38.69 9.58 -2.92
C GLU A 95 37.20 9.87 -3.15
N GLU A 96 36.81 11.14 -3.13
CA GLU A 96 35.45 11.58 -3.48
C GLU A 96 35.38 11.89 -4.98
N VAL A 97 35.17 10.86 -5.80
CA VAL A 97 35.13 10.97 -7.27
C VAL A 97 33.91 11.76 -7.75
N ARG A 98 32.70 11.38 -7.29
CA ARG A 98 31.44 12.05 -7.64
C ARG A 98 30.31 11.63 -6.70
N PRO A 99 29.15 12.34 -6.66
CA PRO A 99 28.02 11.93 -5.82
C PRO A 99 27.62 10.46 -6.02
N GLY A 100 27.67 9.67 -4.96
CA GLY A 100 27.36 8.25 -4.97
C GLY A 100 28.53 7.31 -5.30
N LEU A 101 29.72 7.84 -5.61
CA LEU A 101 30.96 7.08 -5.81
C LEU A 101 32.07 7.65 -4.91
N THR A 102 32.57 6.81 -4.01
CA THR A 102 33.68 7.13 -3.12
C THR A 102 34.55 5.88 -3.03
N GLU A 103 35.86 6.04 -3.24
CA GLU A 103 36.79 4.90 -3.37
C GLU A 103 37.79 4.89 -2.22
N HIS A 104 38.14 3.69 -1.73
CA HIS A 104 39.06 3.55 -0.60
C HIS A 104 40.49 3.28 -1.09
N PHE A 105 41.45 4.08 -0.63
CA PHE A 105 42.87 3.86 -0.93
C PHE A 105 43.38 2.62 -0.20
N LYS A 106 43.61 1.53 -0.93
CA LYS A 106 44.10 0.27 -0.37
C LYS A 106 45.61 0.26 -0.12
N ASP A 107 46.38 0.94 -0.97
CA ASP A 107 47.83 1.06 -0.83
C ASP A 107 48.23 2.53 -0.68
N LEU A 108 48.62 2.92 0.53
CA LEU A 108 49.09 4.27 0.82
C LEU A 108 50.57 4.47 0.43
N ASN A 109 51.27 3.41 -0.02
CA ASN A 109 52.66 3.52 -0.48
C ASN A 109 52.79 3.88 -1.96
N ALA A 110 51.69 3.84 -2.71
CA ALA A 110 51.62 4.33 -4.07
C ALA A 110 51.95 5.84 -4.13
N THR A 111 52.50 6.28 -5.26
CA THR A 111 52.69 7.70 -5.54
C THR A 111 51.43 8.31 -6.13
N PHE A 112 51.32 9.65 -6.16
CA PHE A 112 50.17 10.29 -6.80
C PHE A 112 50.20 10.13 -8.33
N GLU A 113 51.39 9.95 -8.94
CA GLU A 113 51.53 9.63 -10.37
C GLU A 113 50.94 8.25 -10.73
N ASP A 114 50.85 7.34 -9.76
CA ASP A 114 50.30 6.00 -9.95
C ASP A 114 48.75 5.99 -9.92
N LEU A 115 48.12 7.10 -9.53
CA LEU A 115 46.66 7.22 -9.45
C LEU A 115 46.06 7.51 -10.82
N GLU A 116 45.05 6.74 -11.21
CA GLU A 116 44.33 6.93 -12.47
C GLU A 116 43.48 8.21 -12.41
N ASP A 117 43.50 8.99 -13.51
CA ASP A 117 42.68 10.20 -13.71
C ASP A 117 42.81 11.31 -12.65
N ILE A 118 43.88 11.31 -11.84
CA ILE A 118 44.10 12.33 -10.82
C ILE A 118 44.27 13.73 -11.41
N MET A 119 43.62 14.74 -10.82
CA MET A 119 43.63 16.11 -11.30
C MET A 119 43.60 17.16 -10.18
N ASP A 120 44.02 18.38 -10.54
CA ASP A 120 43.88 19.53 -9.65
C ASP A 120 42.41 19.72 -9.25
N GLY A 121 42.15 19.73 -7.94
CA GLY A 121 40.80 19.82 -7.39
C GLY A 121 40.26 18.54 -6.77
N ASP A 122 40.95 17.41 -6.94
CA ASP A 122 40.52 16.14 -6.34
C ASP A 122 40.43 16.22 -4.82
N ILE A 123 39.42 15.52 -4.28
CA ILE A 123 39.04 15.61 -2.88
C ILE A 123 39.33 14.29 -2.19
N PHE A 124 40.25 14.34 -1.23
CA PHE A 124 40.58 13.19 -0.38
C PHE A 124 39.85 13.31 0.95
N CYS A 125 38.95 12.37 1.21
CA CYS A 125 38.29 12.21 2.49
C CYS A 125 39.12 11.30 3.39
N PHE A 126 39.17 11.58 4.69
CA PHE A 126 39.89 10.73 5.64
C PHE A 126 39.16 10.63 6.97
N GLN A 127 39.42 9.55 7.70
CA GLN A 127 38.86 9.33 9.03
C GLN A 127 39.80 8.46 9.87
N ARG A 128 39.55 8.42 11.17
CA ARG A 128 40.28 7.56 12.11
C ARG A 128 40.07 6.07 11.81
N LYS A 129 41.15 5.29 11.93
CA LYS A 129 41.17 3.83 11.82
C LYS A 129 41.28 3.13 13.18
N ASP A 130 41.67 3.87 14.22
CA ASP A 130 41.94 3.39 15.57
C ASP A 130 40.71 3.32 16.49
N ILE A 131 39.50 3.42 15.91
CA ILE A 131 38.22 3.37 16.63
C ILE A 131 37.41 2.15 16.18
N ASP A 132 36.55 1.65 17.07
CA ASP A 132 35.62 0.59 16.71
C ASP A 132 34.48 1.16 15.85
N LEU A 133 34.54 0.90 14.55
CA LEU A 133 33.58 1.43 13.58
C LEU A 133 32.22 0.75 13.67
N ASP A 134 32.12 -0.44 14.28
CA ASP A 134 30.87 -1.20 14.33
C ASP A 134 29.84 -0.57 15.28
N GLU A 135 30.29 0.29 16.20
CA GLU A 135 29.44 1.06 17.12
C GLU A 135 28.65 2.18 16.42
N PHE A 136 29.05 2.58 15.20
CA PHE A 136 28.46 3.72 14.50
C PHE A 136 27.51 3.28 13.38
N LYS A 137 26.43 4.05 13.22
CA LYS A 137 25.44 3.85 12.16
C LYS A 137 26.04 4.09 10.77
N LEU A 138 26.75 5.20 10.61
CA LEU A 138 27.50 5.55 9.42
C LEU A 138 28.98 5.36 9.73
N ARG A 139 29.52 4.22 9.32
CA ARG A 139 30.85 3.75 9.76
C ARG A 139 31.96 4.47 9.03
N THR A 140 31.75 4.70 7.73
CA THR A 140 32.74 5.29 6.85
C THR A 140 32.21 6.53 6.15
N CYS A 141 33.13 7.36 5.63
CA CYS A 141 32.75 8.47 4.78
C CYS A 141 31.98 8.00 3.53
N MET A 142 32.27 6.79 3.04
CA MET A 142 31.51 6.16 1.95
C MET A 142 30.05 5.90 2.36
N ASP A 143 29.82 5.45 3.60
CA ASP A 143 28.46 5.28 4.14
C ASP A 143 27.75 6.63 4.29
N TYR A 144 28.47 7.66 4.74
CA TYR A 144 27.96 9.02 4.84
C TYR A 144 27.51 9.58 3.49
N PHE A 145 28.36 9.53 2.46
CA PHE A 145 27.99 10.01 1.13
C PHE A 145 26.88 9.18 0.52
N ARG A 146 26.86 7.85 0.77
CA ARG A 146 25.77 6.98 0.34
C ARG A 146 24.45 7.35 1.02
N ASP A 147 24.43 7.60 2.33
CA ASP A 147 23.23 8.08 3.04
C ASP A 147 22.78 9.42 2.47
N TYR A 148 23.69 10.38 2.38
CA TYR A 148 23.43 11.72 1.86
C TYR A 148 22.85 11.70 0.44
N HIS A 149 23.46 10.95 -0.47
CA HIS A 149 22.99 10.81 -1.85
C HIS A 149 21.58 10.21 -1.94
N ASN A 150 21.24 9.29 -1.04
CA ASN A 150 19.91 8.67 -1.03
C ASN A 150 18.88 9.43 -0.20
N ARG A 151 19.29 10.45 0.57
CA ARG A 151 18.42 11.23 1.43
C ARG A 151 17.40 12.01 0.60
N ILE A 152 16.15 11.92 1.02
CA ILE A 152 15.03 12.58 0.36
C ILE A 152 14.07 13.13 1.41
N GLU A 153 13.72 14.40 1.30
CA GLU A 153 12.63 15.00 2.07
C GLU A 153 11.32 14.72 1.34
N VAL A 154 10.36 14.15 2.05
CA VAL A 154 9.02 13.83 1.54
C VAL A 154 7.99 14.50 2.45
N THR A 155 7.05 15.24 1.85
CA THR A 155 5.90 15.79 2.56
C THR A 155 4.80 14.74 2.64
N MET A 156 4.37 14.40 3.85
CA MET A 156 3.32 13.43 4.12
C MET A 156 2.01 14.17 4.39
N CYS A 157 0.96 13.89 3.62
CA CYS A 157 -0.35 14.53 3.74
C CYS A 157 -1.45 13.51 4.08
N ASP A 158 -2.35 13.85 4.99
CA ASP A 158 -3.55 13.05 5.28
C ASP A 158 -4.53 13.15 4.10
N LYS A 159 -4.82 12.01 3.47
CA LYS A 159 -5.77 11.87 2.38
C LYS A 159 -7.18 12.33 2.75
N ASN A 160 -7.58 12.18 4.02
CA ASN A 160 -8.91 12.52 4.49
C ASN A 160 -9.08 14.02 4.79
N SER A 161 -7.99 14.79 4.71
CA SER A 161 -7.98 16.24 4.93
C SER A 161 -7.54 16.96 3.64
N PRO A 162 -8.49 17.43 2.81
CA PRO A 162 -8.21 17.98 1.49
C PRO A 162 -7.23 19.16 1.43
N ASN A 163 -7.07 19.88 2.55
CA ASN A 163 -6.19 21.05 2.67
C ASN A 163 -5.07 20.83 3.69
N ASP A 164 -4.72 19.58 3.99
CA ASP A 164 -3.61 19.29 4.90
C ASP A 164 -2.29 19.83 4.33
N PRO A 165 -1.61 20.77 5.02
CA PRO A 165 -0.27 21.20 4.61
C PRO A 165 0.73 20.04 4.65
N GLY A 166 0.44 19.00 5.43
CA GLY A 166 1.30 17.87 5.68
C GLY A 166 2.49 18.23 6.56
N PHE A 167 3.35 17.25 6.77
CA PHE A 167 4.61 17.41 7.50
C PHE A 167 5.76 16.79 6.69
N ASN A 168 6.95 17.35 6.84
CA ASN A 168 8.13 16.86 6.14
C ASN A 168 8.81 15.74 6.93
N VAL A 169 9.18 14.69 6.22
CA VAL A 169 9.94 13.56 6.76
C VAL A 169 11.20 13.35 5.92
N THR A 170 12.34 13.28 6.60
CA THR A 170 13.60 12.89 5.95
C THR A 170 13.71 11.36 5.89
N LEU A 171 13.61 10.82 4.68
CA LEU A 171 13.67 9.40 4.37
C LEU A 171 14.91 9.08 3.52
N SER A 172 15.17 7.79 3.31
CA SER A 172 16.10 7.32 2.29
C SER A 172 15.31 6.81 1.09
N SER A 173 15.70 7.20 -0.11
CA SER A 173 15.12 6.73 -1.37
C SER A 173 15.22 5.21 -1.55
N ARG A 174 16.06 4.52 -0.77
CA ARG A 174 16.18 3.05 -0.77
C ARG A 174 15.23 2.35 0.20
N MET A 175 14.46 3.09 1.00
CA MET A 175 13.55 2.50 1.97
C MET A 175 12.46 1.67 1.28
N THR A 176 12.19 0.49 1.85
CA THR A 176 11.02 -0.33 1.50
C THR A 176 9.75 0.22 2.14
N TYR A 177 8.59 -0.36 1.81
CA TYR A 177 7.31 -0.01 2.44
C TYR A 177 7.39 -0.08 3.97
N THR A 178 7.89 -1.19 4.52
CA THR A 178 7.95 -1.42 5.96
C THR A 178 8.84 -0.40 6.67
N GLN A 179 10.03 -0.14 6.13
CA GLN A 179 10.97 0.84 6.70
C GLN A 179 10.41 2.27 6.65
N MET A 180 9.68 2.61 5.58
CA MET A 180 8.98 3.89 5.48
C MET A 180 7.85 3.98 6.51
N ALA A 181 7.03 2.92 6.64
CA ALA A 181 5.93 2.85 7.62
C ALA A 181 6.45 3.04 9.05
N GLU A 182 7.49 2.29 9.44
CA GLU A 182 8.15 2.42 10.74
C GLU A 182 8.64 3.84 10.99
N LYS A 183 9.27 4.48 10.00
CA LYS A 183 9.81 5.84 10.20
C LYS A 183 8.70 6.89 10.31
N VAL A 184 7.67 6.79 9.49
CA VAL A 184 6.53 7.73 9.49
C VAL A 184 5.68 7.55 10.76
N SER A 185 5.56 6.33 11.28
CA SER A 185 4.73 6.05 12.45
C SER A 185 5.22 6.77 13.71
N TRP A 186 6.53 7.00 13.85
CA TRP A 186 7.09 7.85 14.92
C TRP A 186 6.58 9.30 14.88
N TYR A 187 6.37 9.85 13.69
CA TYR A 187 5.85 11.23 13.54
C TYR A 187 4.36 11.32 13.83
N LEU A 188 3.64 10.22 13.60
CA LEU A 188 2.19 10.14 13.75
C LEU A 188 1.76 9.59 15.12
N ASP A 189 2.69 9.02 15.89
CA ASP A 189 2.43 8.31 17.16
C ASP A 189 1.38 7.19 17.00
N VAL A 190 1.58 6.34 16.00
CA VAL A 190 0.69 5.22 15.68
C VAL A 190 1.47 3.92 15.43
N ASP A 191 0.76 2.79 15.45
CA ASP A 191 1.31 1.53 14.95
C ASP A 191 1.59 1.66 13.44
N PRO A 192 2.79 1.34 12.94
CA PRO A 192 3.11 1.41 11.51
C PRO A 192 2.19 0.56 10.63
N ARG A 193 1.63 -0.54 11.16
CA ARG A 193 0.66 -1.38 10.44
C ARG A 193 -0.69 -0.70 10.29
N LYS A 194 -0.98 0.38 11.01
CA LYS A 194 -2.24 1.13 10.90
C LYS A 194 -2.14 2.33 9.96
N ILE A 195 -1.10 2.39 9.13
CA ILE A 195 -0.92 3.43 8.12
C ILE A 195 -1.12 2.82 6.74
N GLN A 196 -2.02 3.39 5.94
CA GLN A 196 -2.13 3.07 4.52
C GLN A 196 -1.60 4.22 3.68
N PHE A 197 -0.64 3.96 2.81
CA PHE A 197 -0.07 4.95 1.91
C PHE A 197 -0.79 4.99 0.56
N PHE A 198 -0.70 6.14 -0.13
CA PHE A 198 -1.21 6.33 -1.48
C PHE A 198 -0.17 7.06 -2.32
N LYS A 199 -0.07 6.67 -3.60
CA LYS A 199 0.77 7.36 -4.58
C LYS A 199 0.18 8.75 -4.86
N ALA A 200 1.02 9.76 -5.12
CA ALA A 200 0.52 11.03 -5.65
C ALA A 200 0.08 10.87 -7.12
N GLN A 201 -1.02 11.51 -7.52
CA GLN A 201 -1.42 11.56 -8.92
C GLN A 201 -0.55 12.51 -9.73
N LEU A 202 -0.08 12.07 -10.90
CA LEU A 202 0.85 12.81 -11.75
C LEU A 202 0.31 14.11 -12.33
N TYR A 203 -0.96 14.09 -12.75
CA TYR A 203 -1.61 15.22 -13.40
C TYR A 203 -2.64 15.93 -12.49
N GLY A 204 -2.77 15.45 -11.25
CA GLY A 204 -3.87 15.80 -10.33
C GLY A 204 -3.51 16.85 -9.28
N ALA A 205 -2.53 17.72 -9.51
CA ALA A 205 -2.18 18.83 -8.60
C ALA A 205 -1.94 18.42 -7.13
N GLY A 206 -1.39 17.23 -6.88
CA GLY A 206 -1.16 16.75 -5.52
C GLY A 206 -2.42 16.19 -4.84
N LEU A 207 -3.24 15.44 -5.58
CA LEU A 207 -4.30 14.61 -5.01
C LEU A 207 -3.82 13.17 -4.75
N PRO A 208 -4.42 12.49 -3.75
CA PRO A 208 -4.15 11.09 -3.47
C PRO A 208 -4.61 10.19 -4.61
N GLY A 209 -3.71 9.32 -5.07
CA GLY A 209 -3.94 8.31 -6.11
C GLY A 209 -4.32 6.96 -5.52
N ASN A 210 -3.87 5.89 -6.18
CA ASN A 210 -4.18 4.53 -5.77
C ASN A 210 -3.50 4.16 -4.44
N PRO A 211 -4.16 3.34 -3.59
CA PRO A 211 -3.55 2.79 -2.39
C PRO A 211 -2.32 1.95 -2.74
N LEU A 212 -1.29 2.08 -1.93
CA LEU A 212 -0.08 1.29 -2.00
C LEU A 212 -0.26 0.05 -1.12
N ARG A 213 -0.07 -1.13 -1.71
CA ARG A 213 -0.15 -2.39 -0.96
C ARG A 213 0.98 -2.48 0.08
N CYS A 214 0.70 -3.05 1.25
CA CYS A 214 1.73 -3.29 2.25
C CYS A 214 2.78 -4.33 1.81
N THR A 215 2.46 -5.14 0.80
CA THR A 215 3.39 -6.09 0.15
C THR A 215 4.14 -5.49 -1.04
N TYR A 216 4.19 -4.16 -1.16
CA TYR A 216 4.91 -3.52 -2.27
C TYR A 216 6.41 -3.81 -2.20
N GLU A 217 6.94 -4.47 -3.23
CA GLU A 217 8.35 -4.91 -3.31
C GLU A 217 9.34 -3.81 -3.73
N GLY A 218 8.84 -2.66 -4.20
CA GLY A 218 9.69 -1.56 -4.63
C GLY A 218 10.18 -0.68 -3.49
N THR A 219 10.95 0.33 -3.85
CA THR A 219 11.54 1.33 -2.95
C THR A 219 10.83 2.67 -3.04
N LEU A 220 11.12 3.57 -2.10
CA LEU A 220 10.67 4.96 -2.17
C LEU A 220 11.11 5.65 -3.46
N ARG A 221 12.30 5.33 -4.01
CA ARG A 221 12.75 5.87 -5.30
C ARG A 221 11.78 5.53 -6.42
N ASP A 222 11.27 4.31 -6.44
CA ASP A 222 10.34 3.82 -7.47
C ASP A 222 8.99 4.54 -7.37
N LEU A 223 8.53 4.84 -6.15
CA LEU A 223 7.33 5.63 -5.91
C LEU A 223 7.47 7.08 -6.38
N MET A 224 8.68 7.64 -6.28
CA MET A 224 8.96 9.05 -6.55
C MET A 224 9.52 9.33 -7.95
N MET A 225 9.71 8.30 -8.79
CA MET A 225 10.38 8.45 -10.09
C MET A 225 9.68 9.47 -11.00
N TYR A 226 8.37 9.61 -10.86
CA TYR A 226 7.56 10.50 -11.69
C TYR A 226 7.32 11.88 -11.07
N SER A 227 7.85 12.15 -9.88
CA SER A 227 7.67 13.43 -9.14
C SER A 227 8.76 14.47 -9.42
N GLN A 228 9.63 14.28 -10.43
CA GLN A 228 10.87 15.05 -10.57
C GLN A 228 10.71 16.58 -10.73
N LYS A 229 9.53 17.08 -11.11
CA LYS A 229 9.22 18.52 -11.24
C LYS A 229 8.21 19.04 -10.20
N ALA A 230 7.67 18.16 -9.35
CA ALA A 230 6.65 18.49 -8.36
C ALA A 230 7.21 18.33 -6.94
N SER A 231 6.56 18.95 -5.94
CA SER A 231 6.85 18.68 -4.54
C SER A 231 6.75 17.18 -4.26
N LYS A 232 7.78 16.61 -3.64
CA LYS A 232 7.88 15.19 -3.27
C LYS A 232 6.85 14.87 -2.17
N LYS A 233 5.62 14.55 -2.58
CA LYS A 233 4.48 14.29 -1.69
C LYS A 233 4.05 12.82 -1.71
N LEU A 234 3.71 12.29 -0.55
CA LEU A 234 2.95 11.04 -0.38
C LEU A 234 1.74 11.30 0.49
N PHE A 235 0.68 10.52 0.25
CA PHE A 235 -0.53 10.60 1.05
C PHE A 235 -0.64 9.39 1.95
N TYR A 236 -1.29 9.56 3.10
CA TYR A 236 -1.60 8.47 4.01
C TYR A 236 -3.03 8.59 4.54
N GLN A 237 -3.54 7.51 5.11
CA GLN A 237 -4.69 7.55 6.01
C GLN A 237 -4.43 6.60 7.18
N LEU A 238 -4.99 6.92 8.34
CA LEU A 238 -4.94 6.06 9.52
C LEU A 238 -6.07 5.03 9.48
N LEU A 239 -5.76 3.80 9.89
CA LEU A 239 -6.68 2.67 9.91
C LEU A 239 -7.04 2.29 11.35
N SER A 240 -8.27 1.77 11.53
CA SER A 240 -8.69 1.18 12.81
C SER A 240 -8.05 -0.19 13.07
N ILE A 241 -7.83 -0.96 12.00
CA ILE A 241 -7.22 -2.30 11.99
C ILE A 241 -5.89 -2.28 11.19
N PRO A 242 -5.01 -3.28 11.37
CA PRO A 242 -3.79 -3.43 10.56
C PRO A 242 -4.06 -3.49 9.06
N ILE A 243 -3.15 -2.94 8.25
CA ILE A 243 -3.24 -2.83 6.80
C ILE A 243 -3.30 -4.20 6.12
N ASP A 244 -2.55 -5.18 6.62
CA ASP A 244 -2.54 -6.54 6.08
C ASP A 244 -3.87 -7.26 6.34
N GLU A 245 -4.52 -6.99 7.48
CA GLU A 245 -5.88 -7.46 7.74
C GLU A 245 -6.90 -6.77 6.83
N LEU A 246 -6.80 -5.45 6.65
CA LEU A 246 -7.66 -4.69 5.76
C LEU A 246 -7.57 -5.16 4.31
N GLU A 247 -6.34 -5.38 3.80
CA GLU A 247 -6.09 -5.91 2.45
C GLU A 247 -6.58 -7.35 2.27
N ASN A 248 -6.81 -8.06 3.38
CA ASN A 248 -7.42 -9.38 3.36
C ASN A 248 -8.95 -9.36 3.40
N LYS A 249 -9.59 -8.21 3.68
CA LYS A 249 -11.05 -8.10 3.69
C LYS A 249 -11.62 -7.92 2.29
N LYS A 250 -12.80 -8.49 2.06
CA LYS A 250 -13.59 -8.33 0.84
C LYS A 250 -14.92 -7.64 1.17
N GLN A 251 -15.20 -6.53 0.49
CA GLN A 251 -16.51 -5.88 0.64
C GLN A 251 -17.59 -6.68 -0.07
N ILE A 252 -18.59 -7.14 0.67
CA ILE A 252 -19.76 -7.87 0.15
C ILE A 252 -21.03 -7.11 0.57
N LYS A 253 -21.90 -6.84 -0.41
CA LYS A 253 -23.20 -6.23 -0.17
C LYS A 253 -24.28 -7.30 -0.08
N CYS A 254 -25.07 -7.26 0.99
CA CYS A 254 -26.22 -8.14 1.20
C CYS A 254 -27.48 -7.33 1.54
N ILE A 255 -28.64 -7.94 1.40
CA ILE A 255 -29.91 -7.42 1.91
C ILE A 255 -30.34 -8.32 3.07
N TRP A 256 -30.54 -7.74 4.25
CA TRP A 256 -31.26 -8.37 5.33
C TRP A 256 -32.77 -8.25 5.09
N ILE A 257 -33.49 -9.35 5.28
CA ILE A 257 -34.96 -9.35 5.34
C ILE A 257 -35.40 -9.98 6.65
N GLY A 258 -36.17 -9.24 7.43
CA GLY A 258 -36.76 -9.69 8.69
C GLY A 258 -37.87 -10.73 8.50
N LYS A 259 -38.27 -11.37 9.59
CA LYS A 259 -39.24 -12.50 9.64
C LYS A 259 -40.59 -12.22 8.96
N ASP A 260 -41.05 -10.97 8.99
CA ASP A 260 -42.36 -10.53 8.48
C ASP A 260 -42.31 -9.85 7.10
N PHE A 261 -41.14 -9.85 6.44
CA PHE A 261 -40.89 -9.15 5.17
C PHE A 261 -41.07 -7.62 5.21
N LYS A 262 -41.27 -7.01 6.39
CA LYS A 262 -41.43 -5.55 6.53
C LYS A 262 -40.11 -4.87 6.81
N GLU A 263 -39.24 -5.52 7.60
CA GLU A 263 -37.88 -5.03 7.82
C GLU A 263 -36.98 -5.42 6.65
N GLN A 264 -36.41 -4.41 5.99
CA GLN A 264 -35.38 -4.60 4.96
C GLN A 264 -34.21 -3.64 5.22
N LYS A 265 -32.99 -4.16 5.24
CA LYS A 265 -31.78 -3.38 5.51
C LYS A 265 -30.65 -3.78 4.55
N GLU A 266 -29.99 -2.80 3.94
CA GLU A 266 -28.76 -3.05 3.19
C GLU A 266 -27.60 -3.24 4.18
N LEU A 267 -26.86 -4.33 4.01
CA LEU A 267 -25.67 -4.67 4.78
C LEU A 267 -24.43 -4.55 3.89
N VAL A 268 -23.43 -3.82 4.36
CA VAL A 268 -22.09 -3.78 3.75
C VAL A 268 -21.14 -4.48 4.71
N LEU A 269 -20.72 -5.69 4.34
CA LEU A 269 -19.98 -6.61 5.20
C LEU A 269 -18.54 -6.77 4.69
N PHE A 270 -17.60 -7.03 5.59
CA PHE A 270 -16.17 -7.13 5.28
C PHE A 270 -15.55 -8.43 5.82
N PRO A 271 -16.00 -9.62 5.38
CA PRO A 271 -15.35 -10.89 5.73
C PRO A 271 -13.96 -11.01 5.10
N ASP A 272 -13.19 -12.01 5.54
CA ASP A 272 -11.93 -12.36 4.88
C ASP A 272 -12.17 -12.89 3.46
N LYS A 273 -11.28 -12.53 2.53
CA LYS A 273 -11.43 -12.84 1.10
C LYS A 273 -11.41 -14.34 0.77
N ASN A 274 -10.76 -15.13 1.63
CA ASN A 274 -10.68 -16.59 1.54
C ASN A 274 -11.62 -17.27 2.57
N GLY A 275 -12.57 -16.52 3.14
CA GLY A 275 -13.53 -17.04 4.10
C GLY A 275 -14.67 -17.80 3.42
N SER A 276 -15.61 -18.28 4.23
CA SER A 276 -16.80 -19.00 3.81
C SER A 276 -18.08 -18.18 3.95
N VAL A 277 -19.20 -18.72 3.46
CA VAL A 277 -20.53 -18.16 3.71
C VAL A 277 -20.84 -18.11 5.21
N GLU A 278 -20.34 -19.04 6.02
CA GLU A 278 -20.47 -19.00 7.48
C GLU A 278 -19.83 -17.76 8.10
N ASP A 279 -18.64 -17.37 7.63
CA ASP A 279 -17.95 -16.15 8.07
C ASP A 279 -18.77 -14.90 7.72
N LEU A 280 -19.33 -14.86 6.50
CA LEU A 280 -20.20 -13.77 6.06
C LEU A 280 -21.48 -13.67 6.90
N LEU A 281 -22.10 -14.80 7.24
CA LEU A 281 -23.29 -14.84 8.09
C LEU A 281 -22.99 -14.42 9.53
N SER A 282 -21.84 -14.84 10.06
CA SER A 282 -21.34 -14.43 11.38
C SER A 282 -21.08 -12.93 11.44
N GLU A 283 -20.54 -12.34 10.36
CA GLU A 283 -20.39 -10.90 10.22
C GLU A 283 -21.75 -10.20 10.15
N ALA A 284 -22.68 -10.69 9.32
CA ALA A 284 -24.03 -10.14 9.21
C ALA A 284 -24.76 -10.10 10.55
N LYS A 285 -24.60 -11.15 11.38
CA LYS A 285 -25.22 -11.27 12.70
C LYS A 285 -24.81 -10.16 13.67
N LYS A 286 -23.66 -9.51 13.48
CA LYS A 286 -23.21 -8.35 14.28
C LYS A 286 -23.98 -7.06 13.96
N HIS A 287 -24.69 -7.02 12.84
CA HIS A 287 -25.37 -5.82 12.33
C HIS A 287 -26.90 -5.91 12.37
N ILE A 288 -27.46 -7.01 12.88
CA ILE A 288 -28.91 -7.28 12.90
C ILE A 288 -29.34 -7.78 14.29
N GLU A 289 -30.60 -7.54 14.64
CA GLU A 289 -31.22 -8.07 15.86
C GLU A 289 -32.20 -9.17 15.46
N LEU A 290 -32.06 -10.36 16.07
CA LEU A 290 -32.93 -11.50 15.80
C LEU A 290 -34.09 -11.53 16.79
N ALA A 291 -35.25 -12.01 16.33
CA ALA A 291 -36.41 -12.17 17.20
C ALA A 291 -36.13 -13.24 18.28
N ALA A 292 -36.57 -13.00 19.51
CA ALA A 292 -36.35 -13.93 20.62
C ALA A 292 -37.05 -15.29 20.42
N ASP A 293 -38.12 -15.33 19.62
CA ASP A 293 -38.86 -16.54 19.22
C ASP A 293 -38.38 -17.12 17.88
N GLY A 294 -37.27 -16.61 17.34
CA GLY A 294 -36.64 -17.07 16.11
C GLY A 294 -35.78 -18.32 16.29
N SER A 295 -35.21 -18.82 15.19
CA SER A 295 -34.30 -19.97 15.24
C SER A 295 -32.88 -19.60 15.67
N GLY A 296 -32.52 -18.31 15.57
CA GLY A 296 -31.15 -17.83 15.77
C GLY A 296 -30.16 -18.20 14.66
N GLN A 297 -30.63 -18.93 13.64
CA GLN A 297 -29.82 -19.44 12.52
C GLN A 297 -30.10 -18.64 11.26
N LEU A 298 -29.04 -18.21 10.59
CA LEU A 298 -29.12 -17.44 9.35
C LEU A 298 -28.86 -18.33 8.14
N ARG A 299 -29.42 -17.95 6.99
CA ARG A 299 -29.03 -18.49 5.69
C ARG A 299 -28.76 -17.38 4.70
N LEU A 300 -27.99 -17.71 3.67
CA LEU A 300 -27.70 -16.84 2.56
C LEU A 300 -28.37 -17.35 1.28
N LEU A 301 -29.12 -16.47 0.63
CA LEU A 301 -29.82 -16.77 -0.61
C LEU A 301 -29.25 -15.95 -1.76
N MET A 302 -29.05 -16.59 -2.91
CA MET A 302 -28.77 -15.90 -4.15
C MET A 302 -30.09 -15.59 -4.87
N VAL A 303 -30.41 -14.30 -5.03
CA VAL A 303 -31.62 -13.83 -5.69
C VAL A 303 -31.25 -13.17 -7.02
N LEU A 304 -31.91 -13.60 -8.10
CA LEU A 304 -31.78 -13.03 -9.43
C LEU A 304 -33.16 -12.76 -10.01
N SER A 305 -33.42 -11.52 -10.41
CA SER A 305 -34.71 -11.09 -10.97
C SER A 305 -35.90 -11.55 -10.11
N SER A 306 -35.89 -11.24 -8.81
CA SER A 306 -36.96 -11.60 -7.87
C SER A 306 -37.26 -13.11 -7.78
N LYS A 307 -36.26 -13.96 -8.07
CA LYS A 307 -36.31 -15.41 -7.87
C LYS A 307 -35.12 -15.88 -7.05
N ILE A 308 -35.36 -16.72 -6.05
CA ILE A 308 -34.30 -17.46 -5.36
C ILE A 308 -33.74 -18.48 -6.35
N GLN A 309 -32.45 -18.34 -6.67
CA GLN A 309 -31.72 -19.29 -7.51
C GLN A 309 -31.16 -20.43 -6.68
N GLU A 310 -30.63 -20.10 -5.51
CA GLU A 310 -29.84 -21.03 -4.69
C GLU A 310 -29.86 -20.61 -3.22
N ILE A 311 -29.86 -21.62 -2.35
CA ILE A 311 -29.49 -21.48 -0.94
C ILE A 311 -28.00 -21.80 -0.87
N LEU A 312 -27.16 -20.81 -0.54
CA LEU A 312 -25.72 -20.99 -0.52
C LEU A 312 -25.32 -21.81 0.71
N HIS A 313 -24.49 -22.82 0.50
CA HIS A 313 -24.00 -23.69 1.57
C HIS A 313 -23.04 -22.92 2.48
N VAL A 314 -23.06 -23.18 3.78
CA VAL A 314 -22.26 -22.44 4.77
C VAL A 314 -20.75 -22.59 4.53
N GLU A 315 -20.32 -23.73 3.98
CA GLU A 315 -18.93 -24.01 3.63
C GLU A 315 -18.51 -23.47 2.24
N SER A 316 -19.42 -22.85 1.48
CA SER A 316 -19.09 -22.30 0.16
C SER A 316 -18.11 -21.12 0.28
N ASP A 317 -17.12 -21.09 -0.62
CA ASP A 317 -16.07 -20.06 -0.66
C ASP A 317 -16.63 -18.69 -1.10
N LEU A 318 -16.15 -17.61 -0.48
CA LEU A 318 -16.53 -16.24 -0.81
C LEU A 318 -15.94 -15.70 -2.13
N GLU A 319 -15.04 -16.41 -2.79
CA GLU A 319 -14.47 -16.07 -4.11
C GLU A 319 -15.58 -15.92 -5.15
N MET A 320 -16.64 -16.74 -5.08
CA MET A 320 -17.77 -16.73 -6.02
C MET A 320 -18.56 -15.42 -6.05
N PHE A 321 -18.43 -14.57 -5.03
CA PHE A 321 -19.12 -13.29 -4.94
C PHE A 321 -18.44 -12.27 -5.88
N SER A 322 -18.98 -12.14 -7.08
CA SER A 322 -18.57 -11.10 -8.03
C SER A 322 -19.14 -9.73 -7.62
N THR A 323 -18.27 -8.74 -7.50
CA THR A 323 -18.62 -7.34 -7.25
C THR A 323 -19.25 -6.66 -8.48
N TYR A 324 -19.21 -7.29 -9.66
CA TYR A 324 -19.56 -6.67 -10.94
C TYR A 324 -20.90 -7.18 -11.53
N ALA A 325 -21.51 -8.21 -10.94
CA ALA A 325 -22.79 -8.74 -11.41
C ALA A 325 -23.95 -7.91 -10.81
N THR A 326 -24.30 -6.80 -11.45
CA THR A 326 -25.32 -5.83 -10.99
C THR A 326 -26.73 -6.40 -10.84
N THR A 327 -27.00 -7.61 -11.35
CA THR A 327 -28.33 -8.25 -11.33
C THR A 327 -28.49 -9.28 -10.21
N ARG A 328 -27.40 -9.75 -9.60
CA ARG A 328 -27.44 -10.72 -8.50
C ARG A 328 -27.46 -9.98 -7.17
N THR A 329 -28.37 -10.38 -6.30
CA THR A 329 -28.47 -9.87 -4.93
C THR A 329 -28.32 -11.01 -3.95
N TYR A 330 -27.50 -10.83 -2.93
CA TYR A 330 -27.36 -11.79 -1.84
C TYR A 330 -28.25 -11.36 -0.68
N ARG A 331 -29.14 -12.26 -0.26
CA ARG A 331 -30.08 -12.01 0.83
C ARG A 331 -29.71 -12.84 2.05
N VAL A 332 -29.57 -12.17 3.19
CA VAL A 332 -29.48 -12.79 4.51
C VAL A 332 -30.89 -12.80 5.11
N GLU A 333 -31.31 -13.93 5.64
CA GLU A 333 -32.57 -14.05 6.39
C GLU A 333 -32.40 -15.08 7.51
N GLU A 334 -33.19 -14.93 8.57
CA GLU A 334 -33.31 -15.96 9.60
C GLU A 334 -34.10 -17.15 9.07
N ILE A 335 -33.57 -18.36 9.30
CA ILE A 335 -34.25 -19.60 8.93
C ILE A 335 -35.49 -19.73 9.83
N PRO A 336 -36.72 -19.82 9.28
CA PRO A 336 -37.91 -20.06 10.10
C PRO A 336 -37.78 -21.35 10.90
N VAL A 337 -38.33 -21.39 12.13
CA VAL A 337 -38.20 -22.53 13.05
C VAL A 337 -38.65 -23.85 12.42
N ASP A 338 -39.70 -23.82 11.59
CA ASP A 338 -40.22 -24.99 10.87
C ASP A 338 -39.29 -25.48 9.74
N GLN A 339 -38.32 -24.66 9.32
CA GLN A 339 -37.40 -24.92 8.21
C GLN A 339 -35.98 -25.29 8.66
N VAL A 340 -35.68 -25.24 9.97
CA VAL A 340 -34.36 -25.60 10.50
C VAL A 340 -34.04 -27.07 10.23
N ASN A 341 -35.01 -27.94 10.48
CA ASN A 341 -34.89 -29.38 10.26
C ASN A 341 -35.93 -29.81 9.23
N VAL A 342 -35.50 -29.99 7.99
CA VAL A 342 -36.31 -30.50 6.88
C VAL A 342 -36.15 -32.01 6.84
N LYS A 343 -37.26 -32.75 6.89
CA LYS A 343 -37.25 -34.23 6.88
C LYS A 343 -37.14 -34.79 5.46
N ASP A 344 -36.88 -36.09 5.33
CA ASP A 344 -36.78 -36.78 4.04
C ASP A 344 -38.06 -36.71 3.19
N ASP A 345 -39.22 -36.60 3.84
CA ASP A 345 -40.54 -36.43 3.21
C ASP A 345 -40.95 -34.95 3.06
N GLU A 346 -40.02 -34.01 3.29
CA GLU A 346 -40.23 -32.57 3.18
C GLU A 346 -39.21 -31.94 2.21
N GLU A 347 -39.57 -30.82 1.58
CA GLU A 347 -38.67 -30.09 0.68
C GLU A 347 -38.91 -28.58 0.79
N LEU A 348 -37.83 -27.78 0.70
CA LEU A 348 -37.93 -26.33 0.58
C LEU A 348 -37.99 -25.93 -0.89
N ILE A 349 -39.09 -25.31 -1.29
CA ILE A 349 -39.29 -24.84 -2.66
C ILE A 349 -39.20 -23.31 -2.73
N PRO A 350 -38.54 -22.74 -3.75
CA PRO A 350 -38.56 -21.30 -3.99
C PRO A 350 -39.90 -20.87 -4.60
N VAL A 351 -40.53 -19.87 -3.99
CA VAL A 351 -41.75 -19.24 -4.46
C VAL A 351 -41.43 -17.83 -4.94
N ALA A 352 -41.93 -17.45 -6.11
CA ALA A 352 -41.77 -16.14 -6.70
C ALA A 352 -43.09 -15.64 -7.29
N HIS A 353 -43.27 -14.31 -7.30
CA HIS A 353 -44.43 -13.67 -7.91
C HIS A 353 -44.11 -13.35 -9.37
N PHE A 354 -45.07 -13.55 -10.26
CA PHE A 354 -44.97 -13.14 -11.67
C PHE A 354 -46.30 -12.63 -12.19
N GLN A 355 -46.26 -11.80 -13.24
CA GLN A 355 -47.45 -11.27 -13.89
C GLN A 355 -47.43 -11.63 -15.38
N LYS A 356 -48.46 -12.35 -15.83
CA LYS A 356 -48.65 -12.88 -17.21
C LYS A 356 -47.59 -13.91 -17.61
N ASP A 357 -46.32 -13.52 -17.61
CA ASP A 357 -45.19 -14.32 -18.08
C ASP A 357 -44.22 -14.66 -16.95
N THR A 358 -43.65 -15.87 -16.97
CA THR A 358 -42.74 -16.39 -15.92
C THR A 358 -41.39 -15.69 -15.81
N TYR A 359 -41.07 -14.82 -16.76
CA TYR A 359 -39.89 -13.96 -16.73
C TYR A 359 -40.19 -12.55 -16.17
N GLN A 360 -41.47 -12.16 -16.05
CA GLN A 360 -41.89 -10.89 -15.44
C GLN A 360 -42.13 -11.07 -13.94
N THR A 361 -41.04 -11.38 -13.22
CA THR A 361 -41.06 -11.65 -11.79
C THR A 361 -40.89 -10.39 -10.96
N PHE A 362 -41.59 -10.30 -9.83
CA PHE A 362 -41.58 -9.13 -8.95
C PHE A 362 -41.72 -9.53 -7.48
N GLY A 363 -41.63 -8.54 -6.58
CA GLY A 363 -41.81 -8.74 -5.14
C GLY A 363 -40.66 -9.48 -4.47
N ILE A 364 -40.89 -9.90 -3.22
CA ILE A 364 -39.89 -10.60 -2.41
C ILE A 364 -40.13 -12.11 -2.54
N PRO A 365 -39.26 -12.88 -3.23
CA PRO A 365 -39.40 -14.33 -3.27
C PRO A 365 -39.13 -14.94 -1.91
N PHE A 366 -39.68 -16.11 -1.61
CA PHE A 366 -39.51 -16.77 -0.33
C PHE A 366 -39.43 -18.29 -0.48
N LEU A 367 -38.85 -18.94 0.52
CA LEU A 367 -38.84 -20.40 0.61
C LEU A 367 -40.08 -20.88 1.37
N LEU A 368 -40.70 -21.93 0.84
CA LEU A 368 -41.84 -22.61 1.44
C LEU A 368 -41.49 -24.07 1.66
N LYS A 369 -41.73 -24.57 2.88
CA LYS A 369 -41.60 -25.99 3.17
C LYS A 369 -42.87 -26.72 2.78
N ILE A 370 -42.74 -27.73 1.92
CA ILE A 370 -43.85 -28.62 1.54
C ILE A 370 -43.56 -30.04 2.03
N ARG A 371 -44.62 -30.83 2.23
CA ARG A 371 -44.51 -32.26 2.56
C ARG A 371 -45.00 -33.12 1.40
N ASP A 372 -44.45 -34.33 1.27
CA ASP A 372 -44.90 -35.28 0.26
C ASP A 372 -46.38 -35.62 0.43
N LYS A 373 -47.11 -35.60 -0.69
CA LYS A 373 -48.56 -35.82 -0.78
C LYS A 373 -49.40 -34.83 0.03
N GLU A 374 -48.87 -33.64 0.29
CA GLU A 374 -49.59 -32.60 0.98
C GLU A 374 -50.74 -32.06 0.13
N LYS A 375 -51.91 -31.85 0.76
CA LYS A 375 -53.05 -31.21 0.09
C LYS A 375 -52.69 -29.78 -0.31
N PHE A 376 -53.00 -29.43 -1.56
CA PHE A 376 -52.71 -28.10 -2.08
C PHE A 376 -53.42 -26.98 -1.30
N SER A 377 -54.61 -27.21 -0.74
CA SER A 377 -55.29 -26.28 0.17
C SER A 377 -54.42 -25.83 1.35
N ASN A 378 -53.68 -26.76 1.97
CA ASN A 378 -52.83 -26.45 3.13
C ASN A 378 -51.60 -25.63 2.73
N ILE A 379 -51.11 -25.86 1.51
CA ILE A 379 -50.02 -25.06 0.92
C ILE A 379 -50.52 -23.64 0.68
N MET A 380 -51.71 -23.47 0.13
CA MET A 380 -52.33 -22.16 -0.08
C MET A 380 -52.54 -21.40 1.23
N ASP A 381 -53.04 -22.06 2.28
CA ASP A 381 -53.25 -21.43 3.59
C ASP A 381 -51.94 -20.91 4.19
N ARG A 382 -50.84 -21.68 4.07
CA ARG A 382 -49.51 -21.23 4.53
C ARG A 382 -48.97 -20.07 3.70
N ILE A 383 -49.19 -20.05 2.38
CA ILE A 383 -48.80 -18.91 1.54
C ILE A 383 -49.59 -17.67 1.94
N LYS A 384 -50.91 -17.78 2.14
CA LYS A 384 -51.78 -16.67 2.57
C LYS A 384 -51.32 -16.10 3.91
N GLN A 385 -51.06 -16.96 4.89
CA GLN A 385 -50.56 -16.56 6.20
C GLN A 385 -49.18 -15.88 6.10
N LYS A 386 -48.28 -16.44 5.29
CA LYS A 386 -46.91 -15.91 5.13
C LYS A 386 -46.87 -14.54 4.44
N LEU A 387 -47.79 -14.29 3.51
CA LEU A 387 -47.91 -13.02 2.79
C LEU A 387 -48.80 -11.99 3.51
N ASP A 388 -49.40 -12.34 4.65
CA ASP A 388 -50.32 -11.46 5.41
C ASP A 388 -51.46 -10.90 4.53
N MET A 389 -52.03 -11.74 3.65
CA MET A 389 -53.01 -11.33 2.66
C MET A 389 -54.46 -11.54 3.11
N SER A 390 -55.34 -10.59 2.77
CA SER A 390 -56.77 -10.74 2.97
C SER A 390 -57.39 -11.81 2.04
N GLU A 391 -58.52 -12.40 2.43
CA GLU A 391 -59.28 -13.35 1.59
C GLU A 391 -59.53 -12.80 0.17
N LYS A 392 -60.01 -11.55 0.08
CA LYS A 392 -60.40 -10.92 -1.18
C LYS A 392 -59.22 -10.69 -2.14
N GLU A 393 -58.03 -10.48 -1.60
CA GLU A 393 -56.81 -10.33 -2.41
C GLU A 393 -56.28 -11.69 -2.83
N PHE A 394 -56.34 -12.67 -1.93
CA PHE A 394 -55.86 -14.02 -2.17
C PHE A 394 -56.68 -14.75 -3.25
N GLU A 395 -58.00 -14.54 -3.31
CA GLU A 395 -58.88 -15.07 -4.38
C GLU A 395 -58.48 -14.65 -5.81
N LYS A 396 -57.73 -13.54 -5.95
CA LYS A 396 -57.25 -13.07 -7.25
C LYS A 396 -55.96 -13.76 -7.70
N ILE A 397 -55.30 -14.50 -6.81
CA ILE A 397 -54.03 -15.15 -7.09
C ILE A 397 -54.25 -16.46 -7.85
N LYS A 398 -53.43 -16.66 -8.88
CA LYS A 398 -53.33 -17.93 -9.60
C LYS A 398 -52.03 -18.62 -9.22
N PHE A 399 -52.10 -19.89 -8.88
CA PHE A 399 -50.92 -20.70 -8.56
C PHE A 399 -50.51 -21.54 -9.76
N ALA A 400 -49.22 -21.54 -10.06
CA ALA A 400 -48.64 -22.35 -11.13
C ALA A 400 -47.34 -23.02 -10.66
N LEU A 401 -47.18 -24.29 -10.98
CA LEU A 401 -45.89 -24.96 -10.97
C LEU A 401 -45.13 -24.54 -12.22
N VAL A 402 -43.91 -24.02 -12.05
CA VAL A 402 -43.08 -23.55 -13.16
C VAL A 402 -41.87 -24.46 -13.31
N ARG A 403 -41.75 -25.14 -14.46
CA ARG A 403 -40.64 -26.05 -14.75
C ARG A 403 -40.12 -25.82 -16.16
N SER A 404 -38.83 -25.51 -16.30
CA SER A 404 -38.17 -25.23 -17.59
C SER A 404 -38.97 -24.26 -18.48
N GLY A 405 -39.54 -23.21 -17.86
CA GLY A 405 -40.35 -22.19 -18.55
C GLY A 405 -41.82 -22.55 -18.78
N ARG A 406 -42.23 -23.82 -18.61
CA ARG A 406 -43.63 -24.24 -18.71
C ARG A 406 -44.40 -23.97 -17.42
N GLN A 407 -45.64 -23.53 -17.57
CA GLN A 407 -46.56 -23.20 -16.48
C GLN A 407 -47.64 -24.28 -16.39
N ILE A 408 -47.82 -24.87 -15.21
CA ILE A 408 -48.91 -25.80 -14.92
C ILE A 408 -49.76 -25.18 -13.82
N TYR A 409 -50.92 -24.62 -14.18
CA TYR A 409 -51.83 -23.96 -13.24
C TYR A 409 -52.61 -24.98 -12.41
N LEU A 410 -52.77 -24.69 -11.11
CA LEU A 410 -53.39 -25.59 -10.12
C LEU A 410 -54.79 -25.10 -9.66
N GLN A 411 -55.46 -24.25 -10.45
CA GLN A 411 -56.58 -23.41 -9.97
C GLN A 411 -57.88 -24.12 -9.58
N ASP A 412 -58.03 -25.42 -9.83
CA ASP A 412 -59.24 -26.19 -9.49
C ASP A 412 -58.91 -27.50 -8.75
N GLU A 413 -57.73 -27.56 -8.13
CA GLU A 413 -57.13 -28.77 -7.58
C GLU A 413 -56.87 -28.65 -6.06
N ALA A 414 -57.77 -28.02 -5.31
CA ALA A 414 -57.60 -27.79 -3.87
C ALA A 414 -57.36 -29.08 -3.06
N ASP A 415 -58.00 -30.18 -3.45
CA ASP A 415 -57.82 -31.51 -2.85
C ASP A 415 -56.67 -32.32 -3.45
N LYS A 416 -55.99 -31.81 -4.48
CA LYS A 416 -54.85 -32.52 -5.08
C LYS A 416 -53.72 -32.62 -4.08
N GLN A 417 -53.12 -33.80 -4.06
CA GLN A 417 -51.89 -34.07 -3.33
C GLN A 417 -50.70 -33.68 -4.20
N ILE A 418 -49.87 -32.79 -3.67
CA ILE A 418 -48.62 -32.34 -4.31
C ILE A 418 -47.50 -33.29 -3.90
N ASN A 419 -46.76 -33.83 -4.87
CA ASN A 419 -45.59 -34.69 -4.59
C ASN A 419 -44.33 -33.85 -4.66
N ILE A 420 -43.39 -34.06 -3.72
CA ILE A 420 -42.12 -33.32 -3.72
C ILE A 420 -41.28 -33.62 -4.98
N THR A 421 -41.46 -34.80 -5.56
CA THR A 421 -40.81 -35.20 -6.81
C THR A 421 -41.18 -34.33 -8.01
N ASP A 422 -42.30 -33.61 -7.96
CA ASP A 422 -42.73 -32.72 -9.04
C ASP A 422 -41.79 -31.50 -9.19
N PHE A 423 -41.09 -31.15 -8.11
CA PHE A 423 -40.14 -30.02 -8.03
C PHE A 423 -38.70 -30.42 -8.34
N ARG A 424 -38.39 -31.72 -8.30
CA ARG A 424 -37.05 -32.22 -8.58
C ARG A 424 -36.76 -32.22 -10.10
N PRO A 425 -35.51 -31.99 -10.51
CA PRO A 425 -35.10 -32.20 -11.91
C PRO A 425 -35.48 -33.61 -12.34
N SER A 426 -35.97 -33.80 -13.57
CA SER A 426 -36.23 -35.14 -14.08
C SER A 426 -34.89 -35.83 -14.22
N SER A 427 -34.69 -36.95 -13.51
CA SER A 427 -33.58 -37.85 -13.75
C SER A 427 -33.54 -38.16 -15.25
N LYS A 428 -32.44 -37.83 -15.91
CA LYS A 428 -32.17 -38.30 -17.27
C LYS A 428 -31.76 -39.77 -17.23
#